data_AF-A0A090W6C2-F1
#
_entry.id   AF-A0A090W6C2-F1
#
_cell.length_a   1.000
_cell.length_b   1.000
_cell.length_c   1.000
_cell.angle_alpha   90.00
_cell.angle_beta   90.00
_cell.angle_gamma   90.00
#
_symmetry.space_group_name_H-M   'P 1'
#
loop_
_entity.id
_entity.type
_entity.pdbx_description
1 polymer ?
#
loop_
_entity_poly.entity_id
_entity_poly.type
_entity_poly.pdbx_seq_one_letter_code
_entity_poly.pdbx_strand_id
1 'polypeptide(L)'
;MGEAQVNIIGRAYNEGVAFAYQIPEQQNIEEIGLAENIHYNFKEDYNVWATPKRGPGVLTAQGEYKKIPLSILEKGCERPLVIEIHDSLKIALAEAKLVDYTRLSSIKGRLQNIVFFLV
;
A
#
# COMPACT_ATOMS: atom_id res chain seq x y z
N MET A 1 -4.47 -34.89 1.93
CA MET A 1 -4.74 -33.57 1.33
C MET A 1 -3.41 -32.85 1.21
N GLY A 2 -3.18 -32.10 0.13
CA GLY A 2 -2.00 -31.23 0.03
C GLY A 2 -2.20 -29.94 0.84
N GLU A 3 -1.10 -29.28 1.18
CA GLU A 3 -1.14 -27.94 1.77
C GLU A 3 -1.42 -26.88 0.68
N ALA A 4 -2.07 -25.77 1.07
CA ALA A 4 -2.35 -24.66 0.17
C ALA A 4 -1.06 -23.89 -0.14
N GLN A 5 -0.82 -23.64 -1.43
CA GLN A 5 0.39 -23.00 -1.94
C GLN A 5 0.13 -21.53 -2.29
N VAL A 6 1.02 -20.64 -1.86
CA VAL A 6 1.06 -19.23 -2.25
C VAL A 6 2.52 -18.82 -2.45
N ASN A 7 2.85 -18.31 -3.63
CA ASN A 7 4.15 -17.76 -3.96
C ASN A 7 4.20 -16.27 -3.59
N ILE A 8 5.35 -15.79 -3.12
CA ILE A 8 5.67 -14.36 -3.02
C ILE A 8 6.74 -14.05 -4.08
N ILE A 9 6.37 -13.29 -5.10
CA ILE A 9 7.27 -12.86 -6.17
C ILE A 9 7.88 -11.52 -5.75
N GLY A 10 9.17 -11.51 -5.36
CA GLY A 10 9.92 -10.28 -5.12
C GLY A 10 10.69 -9.79 -6.36
N ARG A 11 10.88 -8.47 -6.50
CA ARG A 11 11.72 -7.83 -7.51
C ARG A 11 12.43 -6.62 -6.90
N ALA A 12 13.73 -6.50 -7.15
CA ALA A 12 14.53 -5.34 -6.76
C ALA A 12 15.02 -4.60 -8.01
N TYR A 13 14.99 -3.28 -7.95
CA TYR A 13 15.48 -2.33 -8.95
C TYR A 13 16.55 -1.43 -8.29
N ASN A 14 17.14 -0.48 -9.02
CA ASN A 14 18.08 0.45 -8.39
C ASN A 14 17.33 1.49 -7.52
N GLU A 15 16.09 1.78 -7.90
CA GLU A 15 15.24 2.84 -7.35
C GLU A 15 14.32 2.35 -6.22
N GLY A 16 13.96 1.06 -6.19
CA GLY A 16 13.01 0.51 -5.22
C GLY A 16 12.72 -0.99 -5.35
N VAL A 17 11.67 -1.47 -4.67
CA VAL A 17 11.38 -2.91 -4.50
C VAL A 17 9.88 -3.23 -4.63
N ALA A 18 9.53 -4.09 -5.59
CA ALA A 18 8.18 -4.55 -5.83
C ALA A 18 7.99 -5.99 -5.32
N PHE A 19 6.79 -6.34 -4.85
CA PHE A 19 6.44 -7.73 -4.53
C PHE A 19 4.97 -8.03 -4.80
N ALA A 20 4.63 -9.27 -5.12
CA ALA A 20 3.25 -9.69 -5.36
C ALA A 20 3.00 -11.12 -4.87
N TYR A 21 1.78 -11.39 -4.41
CA TYR A 21 1.31 -12.75 -4.23
C TYR A 21 0.96 -13.37 -5.59
N GLN A 22 1.29 -14.63 -5.77
CA GLN A 22 0.79 -15.47 -6.86
C GLN A 22 0.25 -16.75 -6.23
N ILE A 23 -1.02 -17.05 -6.49
CA ILE A 23 -1.62 -18.33 -6.11
C ILE A 23 -1.57 -19.24 -7.34
N PRO A 24 -0.79 -20.33 -7.34
CA PRO A 24 -0.75 -21.27 -8.45
C PRO A 24 -2.04 -22.12 -8.52
N GLU A 25 -2.33 -22.66 -9.71
CA GLU A 25 -3.32 -23.71 -9.87
C GLU A 25 -2.93 -24.94 -9.04
N GLN A 26 -3.87 -25.46 -8.24
CA GLN A 26 -3.61 -26.49 -7.25
C GLN A 26 -4.88 -27.28 -6.91
N GLN A 27 -4.71 -28.52 -6.45
CA GLN A 27 -5.84 -29.42 -6.23
C GLN A 27 -6.74 -28.96 -5.08
N ASN A 28 -8.06 -29.00 -5.30
CA ASN A 28 -9.13 -28.71 -4.33
C ASN A 28 -9.25 -27.23 -3.87
N ILE A 29 -8.76 -26.26 -4.67
CA ILE A 29 -9.02 -24.84 -4.45
C ILE A 29 -9.59 -24.23 -5.74
N GLU A 30 -10.90 -23.93 -5.71
CA GLU A 30 -11.65 -23.37 -6.85
C GLU A 30 -12.09 -21.92 -6.61
N GLU A 31 -12.29 -21.53 -5.34
CA GLU A 31 -12.66 -20.16 -4.92
C GLU A 31 -11.75 -19.70 -3.76
N ILE A 32 -11.43 -18.41 -3.70
CA ILE A 32 -10.54 -17.82 -2.69
C ILE A 32 -11.10 -16.50 -2.19
N GLY A 33 -11.45 -16.44 -0.90
CA GLY A 33 -11.78 -15.20 -0.21
C GLY A 33 -10.53 -14.35 0.06
N LEU A 34 -10.53 -13.08 -0.37
CA LEU A 34 -9.38 -12.20 -0.28
C LEU A 34 -9.47 -11.24 0.93
N ALA A 35 -8.49 -11.33 1.82
CA ALA A 35 -8.25 -10.35 2.88
C ALA A 35 -6.76 -9.93 2.83
N GLU A 36 -6.52 -8.70 2.42
CA GLU A 36 -5.18 -8.13 2.27
C GLU A 36 -4.70 -7.58 3.62
N ASN A 37 -3.51 -8.01 4.07
CA ASN A 37 -2.95 -7.79 5.41
C ASN A 37 -1.45 -7.46 5.33
N ILE A 38 -1.05 -6.70 4.32
CA ILE A 38 0.35 -6.36 4.08
C ILE A 38 0.70 -5.26 5.11
N HIS A 39 1.86 -5.33 5.81
CA HIS A 39 2.21 -4.57 7.07
C HIS A 39 3.64 -3.83 7.26
N TYR A 40 3.94 -2.62 6.69
CA TYR A 40 5.17 -1.75 6.72
C TYR A 40 5.37 -1.24 8.15
N ASN A 41 6.60 -0.89 8.47
CA ASN A 41 6.92 -0.16 9.69
C ASN A 41 7.91 0.97 9.40
N PHE A 42 7.43 2.20 9.56
CA PHE A 42 8.27 3.39 9.64
C PHE A 42 8.73 3.57 11.09
N LYS A 43 10.01 3.92 11.29
CA LYS A 43 10.61 4.04 12.63
C LYS A 43 10.15 5.30 13.38
N GLU A 44 9.73 6.31 12.65
CA GLU A 44 9.44 7.66 13.14
C GLU A 44 8.19 8.22 12.45
N ASP A 45 7.68 9.35 12.97
CA ASP A 45 6.54 10.08 12.42
C ASP A 45 6.95 10.97 11.21
N TYR A 46 7.40 10.33 10.13
CA TYR A 46 7.87 11.01 8.93
C TYR A 46 6.77 11.86 8.28
N ASN A 47 7.18 12.91 7.55
CA ASN A 47 6.25 13.72 6.78
C ASN A 47 5.80 12.98 5.50
N VAL A 48 4.51 13.06 5.21
CA VAL A 48 3.89 12.50 4.00
C VAL A 48 3.13 13.58 3.23
N TRP A 49 3.03 13.41 1.92
CA TRP A 49 2.19 14.24 1.06
C TRP A 49 0.86 13.53 0.83
N ALA A 50 -0.22 14.13 1.33
CA ALA A 50 -1.56 13.54 1.27
C ALA A 50 -2.59 14.51 0.70
N THR A 51 -3.56 13.96 -0.03
CA THR A 51 -4.80 14.63 -0.43
C THR A 51 -5.74 14.82 0.77
N PRO A 52 -6.78 15.67 0.68
CA PRO A 52 -7.77 15.83 1.73
C PRO A 52 -8.50 14.52 2.08
N LYS A 53 -9.08 14.47 3.29
CA LYS A 53 -9.90 13.36 3.77
C LYS A 53 -11.10 13.11 2.85
N ARG A 54 -11.38 11.84 2.50
CA ARG A 54 -12.58 11.47 1.73
C ARG A 54 -13.87 11.82 2.48
N GLY A 55 -14.80 12.44 1.79
CA GLY A 55 -16.12 12.83 2.29
C GLY A 55 -17.08 13.23 1.16
N PRO A 56 -18.38 13.42 1.43
CA PRO A 56 -19.36 13.83 0.42
C PRO A 56 -18.92 15.12 -0.30
N GLY A 57 -18.88 15.08 -1.64
CA GLY A 57 -18.45 16.22 -2.47
C GLY A 57 -16.93 16.47 -2.53
N VAL A 58 -16.10 15.73 -1.79
CA VAL A 58 -14.64 15.92 -1.79
C VAL A 58 -13.97 15.08 -2.89
N LEU A 59 -13.50 15.75 -3.95
CA LEU A 59 -12.77 15.12 -5.05
C LEU A 59 -11.31 14.84 -4.66
N THR A 60 -11.06 13.79 -3.87
CA THR A 60 -9.70 13.50 -3.37
C THR A 60 -8.67 13.25 -4.47
N ALA A 61 -9.07 12.61 -5.58
CA ALA A 61 -8.23 12.43 -6.78
C ALA A 61 -7.83 13.73 -7.51
N GLN A 62 -8.44 14.87 -7.16
CA GLN A 62 -8.10 16.20 -7.65
C GLN A 62 -7.79 17.17 -6.49
N GLY A 63 -7.54 16.63 -5.30
CA GLY A 63 -7.33 17.40 -4.09
C GLY A 63 -5.94 18.03 -4.01
N GLU A 64 -5.87 19.21 -3.40
CA GLU A 64 -4.61 19.87 -3.04
C GLU A 64 -3.79 18.97 -2.08
N TYR A 65 -2.57 18.60 -2.49
CA TYR A 65 -1.66 17.82 -1.66
C TYR A 65 -1.08 18.69 -0.54
N LYS A 66 -1.07 18.16 0.69
CA LYS A 66 -0.51 18.84 1.87
C LYS A 66 0.49 17.94 2.57
N LYS A 67 1.58 18.55 3.04
CA LYS A 67 2.60 17.89 3.85
C LYS A 67 2.09 17.78 5.29
N ILE A 68 1.98 16.56 5.80
CA ILE A 68 1.46 16.25 7.13
C ILE A 68 2.31 15.15 7.79
N PRO A 69 2.39 15.06 9.13
CA PRO A 69 2.93 13.88 9.80
C PRO A 69 2.12 12.61 9.48
N LEU A 70 2.80 11.48 9.32
CA LEU A 70 2.21 10.16 9.11
C LEU A 70 1.18 9.79 10.20
N SER A 71 1.38 10.26 11.43
CA SER A 71 0.51 10.04 12.57
C SER A 71 -0.88 10.66 12.44
N ILE A 72 -1.06 11.67 11.57
CA ILE A 72 -2.38 12.27 11.27
C ILE A 72 -2.90 11.91 9.87
N LEU A 73 -2.28 10.93 9.19
CA LEU A 73 -2.74 10.45 7.89
C LEU A 73 -4.15 9.85 7.97
N GLU A 74 -5.06 10.42 7.20
CA GLU A 74 -6.46 10.01 7.11
C GLU A 74 -6.67 8.82 6.16
N LYS A 75 -7.76 8.07 6.38
CA LYS A 75 -8.07 6.88 5.58
C LYS A 75 -8.41 7.23 4.13
N GLY A 76 -7.89 6.45 3.20
CA GLY A 76 -8.19 6.61 1.78
C GLY A 76 -7.56 7.85 1.14
N CYS A 77 -6.36 8.24 1.59
CA CYS A 77 -5.51 9.13 0.82
C CYS A 77 -5.22 8.55 -0.57
N GLU A 78 -4.97 9.40 -1.56
CA GLU A 78 -4.64 8.94 -2.91
C GLU A 78 -3.21 8.42 -3.05
N ARG A 79 -2.90 7.86 -4.23
CA ARG A 79 -1.63 7.22 -4.56
C ARG A 79 -0.94 7.95 -5.74
N PRO A 80 0.40 7.98 -5.79
CA PRO A 80 1.33 7.41 -4.82
C PRO A 80 1.36 8.22 -3.51
N LEU A 81 1.41 7.53 -2.38
CA LEU A 81 1.64 8.16 -1.08
C LEU A 81 3.14 8.41 -0.92
N VAL A 82 3.56 9.67 -1.05
CA VAL A 82 4.97 10.07 -0.98
C VAL A 82 5.35 10.38 0.47
N ILE A 83 6.44 9.78 0.94
CA ILE A 83 6.97 9.90 2.30
C ILE A 83 8.40 10.45 2.25
N GLU A 84 8.67 11.48 3.03
CA GLU A 84 10.01 12.05 3.20
C GLU A 84 10.68 11.47 4.44
N ILE A 85 11.61 10.54 4.23
CA ILE A 85 12.40 9.90 5.30
C ILE A 85 13.60 10.78 5.68
N HIS A 86 14.18 11.49 4.70
CA HIS A 86 15.30 12.40 4.88
C HIS A 86 15.33 13.45 3.75
N ASP A 87 16.08 14.54 3.91
CA ASP A 87 16.25 15.59 2.89
C ASP A 87 16.68 15.01 1.53
N SER A 88 17.49 13.96 1.54
CA SER A 88 17.92 13.21 0.35
C SER A 88 17.10 11.96 0.01
N LEU A 89 16.30 11.41 0.94
CA LEU A 89 15.57 10.13 0.76
C LEU A 89 14.06 10.32 0.82
N LYS A 90 13.37 9.90 -0.25
CA LYS A 90 11.92 9.87 -0.35
C LYS A 90 11.50 8.47 -0.79
N ILE A 91 10.31 8.05 -0.37
CA ILE A 91 9.71 6.77 -0.73
C ILE A 91 8.32 7.04 -1.32
N ALA A 92 7.98 6.37 -2.42
CA ALA A 92 6.64 6.42 -3.02
C ALA A 92 5.93 5.06 -2.83
N LEU A 93 4.82 5.07 -2.09
CA LEU A 93 3.99 3.88 -1.89
C LEU A 93 2.89 3.87 -2.96
N ALA A 94 2.88 2.87 -3.83
CA ALA A 94 2.08 2.81 -5.05
C ALA A 94 1.38 1.45 -5.22
N GLU A 95 0.80 1.20 -6.40
CA GLU A 95 0.34 -0.12 -6.86
C GLU A 95 0.62 -0.23 -8.37
N ALA A 96 0.89 -1.44 -8.87
CA ALA A 96 1.18 -1.67 -10.29
C ALA A 96 0.44 -2.91 -10.81
N LYS A 97 0.08 -2.90 -12.11
CA LYS A 97 -0.69 -3.96 -12.78
C LYS A 97 -2.00 -4.34 -12.05
N LEU A 98 -2.72 -3.34 -11.54
CA LEU A 98 -4.05 -3.53 -10.97
C LEU A 98 -5.05 -3.92 -12.07
N VAL A 99 -5.31 -5.21 -12.19
CA VAL A 99 -6.25 -5.85 -13.12
C VAL A 99 -6.99 -6.92 -12.33
N ASP A 100 -8.30 -6.99 -12.47
CA ASP A 100 -9.19 -7.97 -11.81
C ASP A 100 -9.01 -8.10 -10.29
N TYR A 101 -8.64 -6.98 -9.63
CA TYR A 101 -8.39 -6.89 -8.19
C TYR A 101 -8.89 -5.54 -7.63
N THR A 102 -9.08 -5.45 -6.31
CA THR A 102 -9.56 -4.24 -5.64
C THR A 102 -8.45 -3.19 -5.48
N ARG A 103 -8.79 -1.90 -5.67
CA ARG A 103 -7.83 -0.79 -5.49
C ARG A 103 -7.30 -0.74 -4.06
N LEU A 104 -5.98 -0.66 -3.90
CA LEU A 104 -5.36 -0.47 -2.58
C LEU A 104 -5.81 0.86 -1.95
N SER A 105 -6.03 0.84 -0.63
CA SER A 105 -6.53 1.99 0.13
C SER A 105 -5.87 2.05 1.50
N SER A 106 -4.94 2.99 1.68
CA SER A 106 -4.21 3.17 2.93
C SER A 106 -5.14 3.50 4.11
N ILE A 107 -4.91 2.81 5.23
CA ILE A 107 -5.60 3.03 6.50
C ILE A 107 -4.57 3.11 7.63
N LYS A 108 -4.78 4.03 8.58
CA LYS A 108 -4.03 4.03 9.84
C LYS A 108 -4.49 2.84 10.70
N GLY A 109 -3.67 1.81 10.81
CA GLY A 109 -3.83 0.70 11.74
C GLY A 109 -3.69 1.13 13.21
N ARG A 110 -4.19 0.31 14.13
CA ARG A 110 -3.99 0.47 15.58
C ARG A 110 -2.82 -0.41 16.02
N LEU A 111 -1.76 0.22 16.53
CA LEU A 111 -0.58 -0.40 17.18
C LEU A 111 0.03 -1.61 16.45
N GLN A 112 1.12 -1.32 15.73
CA GLN A 112 2.08 -2.24 15.08
C GLN A 112 1.65 -2.80 13.70
N ASN A 113 2.43 -2.45 12.65
CA ASN A 113 2.55 -3.04 11.30
C ASN A 113 1.44 -2.72 10.22
N ILE A 114 1.77 -2.03 9.07
CA ILE A 114 0.84 -1.54 7.97
C ILE A 114 1.50 -1.29 6.54
N VAL A 115 1.48 -2.19 5.50
CA VAL A 115 2.34 -2.20 4.21
C VAL A 115 1.42 -1.99 2.99
N PHE A 116 1.94 -1.37 1.93
CA PHE A 116 1.50 -1.44 0.53
C PHE A 116 2.65 -1.88 -0.40
N PHE A 117 2.77 -1.35 -1.62
CA PHE A 117 3.75 -1.76 -2.62
C PHE A 117 4.69 -0.58 -2.98
N LEU A 118 5.95 -0.84 -3.30
CA LEU A 118 6.90 0.17 -3.79
C LEU A 118 7.08 0.05 -5.30
N VAL A 119 7.47 1.16 -5.93
CA VAL A 119 8.24 1.18 -7.18
C VAL A 119 9.56 1.87 -6.86
#